data_AF-A0A7W0G3L7-F1
#
_entry.id   AF-A0A7W0G3L7-F1
#
_cell.length_a   1.000
_cell.length_b   1.000
_cell.length_c   1.000
_cell.angle_alpha   90.00
_cell.angle_beta   90.00
_cell.angle_gamma   90.00
#
_symmetry.space_group_name_H-M   'P 1'
#
loop_
_entity.id
_entity.type
_entity.pdbx_description
1 polymer ?
#
loop_
_entity_poly.entity_id
_entity_poly.type
_entity_poly.pdbx_seq_one_letter_code
_entity_poly.pdbx_strand_id
1 'polypeptide(L)' 'MSRNFKCEACRKASETLHMRDLDGKWVCAHCIPERELNACKGLRERLGLTTPRAQQRRKAA' A
#
# COMPACT_ATOMS: atom_id res chain seq x y z
N MET A 1 -15.22 -12.62 0.29
CA MET A 1 -14.98 -12.11 1.66
C MET A 1 -13.68 -11.33 1.66
N SER A 2 -13.72 -10.00 1.57
CA SER A 2 -12.52 -9.17 1.66
C SER A 2 -12.06 -9.13 3.12
N ARG A 3 -10.97 -9.82 3.43
CA ARG A 3 -10.32 -9.74 4.75
C ARG A 3 -9.47 -8.49 4.75
N ASN A 4 -10.03 -7.37 5.22
CA ASN A 4 -9.25 -6.15 5.35
C ASN A 4 -8.34 -6.27 6.59
N PHE A 5 -7.03 -6.17 6.38
CA PHE A 5 -6.04 -6.23 7.42
C PHE A 5 -5.78 -4.82 8.00
N LYS A 6 -5.46 -4.71 9.29
CA LYS A 6 -5.19 -3.43 9.93
C LYS A 6 -3.70 -3.09 9.86
N CYS A 7 -3.37 -1.95 9.27
CA CYS A 7 -2.02 -1.41 9.27
C CYS A 7 -1.58 -1.03 10.68
N GLU A 8 -0.41 -1.49 11.13
CA GLU A 8 0.09 -1.18 12.47
C GLU A 8 0.56 0.27 12.63
N ALA A 9 0.92 0.94 11.53
CA ALA A 9 1.42 2.32 11.55
C ALA A 9 0.27 3.35 11.60
N CYS A 10 -0.69 3.26 10.68
CA CYS A 10 -1.78 4.24 10.58
C CYS A 10 -3.14 3.72 11.11
N ARG A 11 -3.21 2.46 11.56
CA ARG A 11 -4.43 1.79 12.05
C ARG A 11 -5.57 1.70 11.02
N LYS A 12 -5.32 2.03 9.76
CA LYS A 12 -6.30 1.92 8.68
C LYS A 12 -6.44 0.47 8.21
N ALA A 13 -7.66 0.12 7.83
CA ALA A 13 -7.94 -1.13 7.14
C ALA A 13 -7.37 -1.06 5.72
N SER A 14 -6.66 -2.10 5.31
CA SER A 14 -6.03 -2.22 3.99
C SER A 14 -6.24 -3.64 3.47
N GLU A 15 -6.43 -3.78 2.17
CA GLU A 15 -6.61 -5.10 1.53
C GLU A 15 -5.30 -5.89 1.51
N THR A 16 -4.16 -5.19 1.53
CA THR A 16 -2.82 -5.76 1.54
C THR A 16 -1.96 -5.09 2.61
N LEU A 17 -1.16 -5.90 3.32
CA LEU A 17 -0.11 -5.41 4.21
C LEU A 17 1.24 -5.89 3.69
N HIS A 18 2.26 -5.08 3.97
CA HIS A 18 3.64 -5.33 3.63
C HIS A 18 4.46 -5.27 4.90
N MET A 19 5.40 -6.20 5.03
CA MET A 19 6.34 -6.19 6.15
C MET A 19 7.35 -5.06 5.93
N ARG A 20 7.49 -4.17 6.92
CA ARG A 20 8.51 -3.12 6.91
C ARG A 20 9.82 -3.68 7.44
N ASP A 21 10.87 -3.66 6.64
CA ASP A 21 12.14 -4.35 6.94
C ASP A 21 12.80 -3.77 8.20
N LEU A 22 12.66 -2.45 8.42
CA LEU A 22 13.25 -1.76 9.57
C LEU A 22 12.69 -2.16 10.95
N ASP A 23 11.44 -2.61 11.03
CA ASP A 23 10.78 -2.86 12.32
C ASP A 23 10.06 -4.21 12.38
N GLY A 24 10.05 -4.98 11.28
CA GLY A 24 9.28 -6.23 11.15
C GLY A 24 7.76 -6.05 11.23
N LYS A 25 7.25 -4.82 11.17
CA LYS A 25 5.82 -4.51 11.33
C LYS A 25 5.05 -4.62 10.02
N TRP A 26 3.79 -5.06 10.10
CA TRP A 26 2.89 -5.12 8.96
C TRP A 26 2.21 -3.77 8.74
N VAL A 27 2.60 -3.10 7.66
CA VAL A 27 2.14 -1.75 7.31
C VAL A 27 1.48 -1.76 5.94
N CYS A 28 0.51 -0.86 5.72
CA CYS A 28 -0.05 -0.67 4.39
C CYS A 28 0.97 -0.01 3.46
N ALA A 29 0.75 -0.11 2.14
CA ALA A 29 1.63 0.46 1.13
C ALA A 29 1.94 1.96 1.37
N HIS A 30 0.97 2.75 1.86
CA HIS A 30 1.15 4.18 2.17
C HIS A 30 2.04 4.47 3.39
N CYS A 31 2.22 3.48 4.26
CA CYS A 31 3.04 3.58 5.46
C CYS A 31 4.45 3.02 5.25
N ILE A 32 4.77 2.52 4.06
CA ILE A 32 6.13 2.16 3.67
C ILE A 32 6.87 3.46 3.36
N PRO A 33 7.99 3.74 4.04
CA PRO A 33 8.73 4.98 3.83
C PRO A 33 9.35 5.01 2.43
N GLU A 34 9.47 6.20 1.84
CA GLU A 34 9.97 6.37 0.47
C GLU A 34 11.37 5.79 0.27
N ARG A 35 12.21 5.74 1.31
CA ARG A 35 13.53 5.09 1.25
C ARG A 35 13.45 3.61 0.84
N GLU A 36 12.44 2.87 1.34
CA GLU A 36 12.22 1.45 1.03
C GLU A 36 11.63 1.30 -0.37
N LEU A 37 10.71 2.20 -0.74
CA LEU A 37 10.13 2.25 -2.07
C LEU A 37 11.18 2.58 -3.14
N ASN A 38 12.18 3.39 -2.80
CA ASN A 38 13.30 3.73 -3.67
C ASN A 38 14.41 2.67 -3.65
N ALA A 39 14.57 1.94 -2.54
CA ALA A 39 15.51 0.82 -2.45
C ALA A 39 15.10 -0.33 -3.39
N CYS A 40 13.81 -0.63 -3.50
CA CYS A 40 13.30 -1.59 -4.48
C CYS A 40 12.72 -0.88 -5.72
N LYS A 41 13.51 -0.81 -6.80
CA LYS A 41 13.04 -0.34 -8.11
C LYS A 41 11.76 -1.09 -8.53
N GLY A 42 10.69 -0.36 -8.83
CA GLY A 42 9.40 -0.90 -9.25
C GLY A 42 8.46 -1.32 -8.11
N LEU A 43 8.87 -1.25 -6.84
CA LEU A 43 7.99 -1.55 -5.71
C LEU A 43 6.81 -0.57 -5.65
N ARG A 44 7.05 0.72 -5.91
CA ARG A 44 6.00 1.75 -5.95
C ARG A 44 4.92 1.47 -7.00
N GLU A 45 5.31 0.93 -8.16
CA GLU A 45 4.40 0.54 -9.24
C GLU A 45 3.64 -0.73 -8.88
N ARG A 46 4.32 -1.74 -8.32
CA ARG A 46 3.71 -3.00 -7.86
C ARG A 46 2.70 -2.80 -6.73
N LEU A 47 2.95 -1.82 -5.87
CA LEU A 47 2.07 -1.47 -4.76
C LEU A 47 0.89 -0.59 -5.18
N GLY A 48 0.81 -0.18 -6.44
CA GLY A 48 -0.24 0.74 -6.91
C GLY A 48 -0.20 2.10 -6.21
N LEU A 49 0.95 2.47 -5.62
CA LEU A 49 1.16 3.79 -5.00
C LEU A 49 1.37 4.91 -6.03
N THR A 50 1.40 4.54 -7.32
CA THR A 50 1.21 5.49 -8.41
C THR A 50 -0.13 6.18 -8.21
N THR A 51 -0.06 7.50 -8.06
CA THR A 51 -1.16 8.42 -7.82
C THR A 51 -2.45 7.95 -8.50
N PRO A 52 -3.60 7.87 -7.81
CA PRO A 52 -4.86 7.46 -8.42
C PRO A 52 -5.32 8.51 -9.44
N ARG A 53 -4.76 8.46 -10.64
CA ARG A 53 -5.20 9.25 -11.79
C ARG A 53 -5.95 8.41 -12.81
N ALA A 54 -6.12 7.10 -12.58
CA ALA A 54 -6.68 6.18 -13.57
C ALA A 54 -7.74 5.20 -13.06
N GLN A 55 -8.36 5.44 -11.90
CA GLN A 55 -9.56 4.68 -11.49
C GLN A 55 -10.78 5.59 -11.31
N GLN A 56 -11.01 6.48 -12.28
CA GLN A 56 -12.31 7.12 -12.49
C GLN A 56 -12.86 6.74 -13.88
N ARG A 57 -12.87 5.45 -14.21
CA ARG A 57 -13.73 4.90 -15.26
C ARG A 57 -14.29 3.58 -14.75
N ARG A 58 -15.51 3.63 -14.21
CA ARG A 58 -16.58 2.60 -14.24
C ARG A 58 -17.51 2.71 -13.01
N LYS A 59 -18.34 3.75 -13.02
CA LYS A 59 -19.79 3.66 -12.81
C LYS A 59 -20.35 4.49 -13.97
N ALA A 60 -20.95 3.96 -15.04
CA ALA A 60 -22.08 3.05 -15.11
C ALA A 60 -23.21 3.48 -14.17
N ALA A 61 -23.87 4.57 -14.55
CA ALA A 61 -25.32 4.76 -14.55
C ALA A 61 -25.61 5.95 -15.48
#